data_AF-A0A2V9V7E5-F1
#
_entry.id   AF-A0A2V9V7E5-F1
#
_cell.length_a   1.000
_cell.length_b   1.000
_cell.length_c   1.000
_cell.angle_alpha   90.00
_cell.angle_beta   90.00
_cell.angle_gamma   90.00
#
_symmetry.space_group_name_H-M   'P 1'
#
loop_
_entity.id
_entity.type
_entity.pdbx_description
1 polymer ?
#
loop_
_entity_poly.entity_id
_entity_poly.type
_entity_poly.pdbx_seq_one_letter_code
_entity_poly.pdbx_strand_id
1 'polypeptide(L)'
;NIFRKGGFDPDHFGKPSGSLASNEFAEHLQGEASNELWELWLAASKTSYIVDQCIATTEPAYLAKHAFQLAQQFNYFYHRHPILTEADEGRKKFLLYTVAVVRRELIRALEVMGITTPPVM
;
A
#
# COMPACT_ATOMS: atom_id res chain seq x y z
N ASN A 1 -13.84 -4.97 1.66
CA ASN A 1 -12.68 -5.13 0.76
C ASN A 1 -12.96 -4.57 -0.64
N ILE A 2 -12.20 -3.55 -1.06
CA ILE A 2 -12.32 -2.84 -2.34
C ILE A 2 -11.97 -3.70 -3.56
N PHE A 3 -11.05 -4.66 -3.44
CA PHE A 3 -10.68 -5.56 -4.55
C PHE A 3 -11.88 -6.38 -5.00
N ARG A 4 -12.63 -6.97 -4.05
CA ARG A 4 -13.85 -7.73 -4.36
C ARG A 4 -14.91 -6.87 -5.05
N LYS A 5 -15.04 -5.59 -4.67
CA LYS A 5 -15.95 -4.64 -5.32
C LYS A 5 -15.49 -4.28 -6.74
N GLY A 6 -14.19 -4.27 -6.98
CA GLY A 6 -13.59 -4.09 -8.31
C GLY A 6 -13.51 -5.36 -9.15
N GLY A 7 -14.01 -6.51 -8.66
CA GLY A 7 -13.93 -7.80 -9.37
C GLY A 7 -12.57 -8.52 -9.28
N PHE A 8 -11.68 -8.08 -8.40
CA PHE A 8 -10.34 -8.65 -8.20
C PHE A 8 -10.25 -9.52 -6.95
N ASP A 9 -9.44 -10.57 -7.02
CA ASP A 9 -9.06 -11.37 -5.86
C ASP A 9 -7.97 -10.64 -5.05
N PRO A 10 -8.24 -10.23 -3.79
CA PRO A 10 -7.28 -9.50 -2.97
C PRO A 10 -5.98 -10.26 -2.66
N ASP A 11 -5.99 -11.59 -2.67
CA ASP A 11 -4.82 -12.40 -2.29
C ASP A 11 -3.93 -12.74 -3.49
N HIS A 12 -4.43 -12.50 -4.71
CA HIS A 12 -3.69 -12.67 -5.96
C HIS A 12 -3.34 -11.34 -6.63
N PHE A 13 -4.14 -10.30 -6.43
CA PHE A 13 -3.89 -8.97 -7.01
C PHE A 13 -2.56 -8.38 -6.50
N GLY A 14 -1.69 -7.95 -7.41
CA GLY A 14 -0.40 -7.36 -7.05
C GLY A 14 0.75 -8.35 -6.79
N LYS A 15 0.51 -9.67 -6.85
CA LYS A 15 1.60 -10.65 -6.94
C LYS A 15 2.26 -10.54 -8.33
N PRO A 16 3.59 -10.71 -8.45
CA PRO A 16 4.29 -10.64 -9.73
C PRO A 16 3.95 -11.90 -10.56
N SER A 17 2.79 -11.92 -11.23
CA SER A 17 2.48 -12.93 -12.26
C SER A 17 2.83 -12.45 -13.67
N GLY A 18 3.38 -11.24 -13.79
CA GLY A 18 3.91 -10.66 -15.02
C GLY A 18 4.73 -9.41 -14.68
N SER A 19 5.69 -9.07 -15.54
CA SER A 19 6.43 -7.81 -15.45
C SER A 19 5.46 -6.65 -15.56
N LEU A 20 5.17 -5.96 -14.44
CA LEU A 20 4.56 -4.64 -14.49
C LEU A 20 5.52 -3.77 -15.30
N ALA A 21 5.14 -3.39 -16.52
CA ALA A 21 5.95 -2.48 -17.30
C ALA A 21 5.99 -1.16 -16.53
N SER A 22 7.16 -0.77 -16.02
CA SER A 22 7.34 0.47 -15.26
C SER A 22 6.81 1.70 -16.00
N ASN A 23 6.74 1.62 -17.33
CA ASN A 23 6.20 2.64 -18.22
C ASN A 23 4.68 2.85 -18.06
N GLU A 24 3.90 1.82 -17.70
CA GLU A 24 2.43 1.95 -17.50
C GLU A 24 2.07 2.85 -16.32
N PHE A 25 2.95 2.95 -15.31
CA PHE A 25 2.70 3.74 -14.10
C PHE A 25 3.46 5.04 -14.06
N ALA A 26 4.47 5.21 -14.92
CA ALA A 26 5.29 6.41 -14.99
C ALA A 26 4.45 7.67 -15.26
N GLU A 27 3.37 7.56 -16.04
CA GLU A 27 2.47 8.67 -16.33
C GLU A 27 1.66 9.11 -15.11
N HIS A 28 1.28 8.16 -14.25
CA HIS A 28 0.49 8.43 -13.04
C HIS A 28 1.34 8.93 -11.86
N LEU A 29 2.67 8.91 -11.98
CA LEU A 29 3.61 9.39 -10.99
C LEU A 29 4.20 10.77 -11.34
N GLN A 30 3.69 11.43 -12.38
CA GLN A 30 4.14 12.75 -12.81
C GLN A 30 3.28 13.88 -12.22
N GLY A 31 3.95 14.97 -11.86
CA GLY A 31 3.31 16.18 -11.37
C GLY A 31 3.12 16.21 -9.85
N GLU A 32 2.77 17.40 -9.36
CA GLU A 32 2.67 17.69 -7.91
C GLU A 32 1.53 16.91 -7.23
N ALA A 33 0.45 16.62 -7.98
CA ALA A 33 -0.66 15.79 -7.52
C ALA A 33 -0.25 14.34 -7.21
N SER A 34 0.85 13.85 -7.78
CA SER A 34 1.36 12.49 -7.54
C SER A 34 2.31 12.41 -6.35
N ASN A 35 2.65 13.54 -5.72
CA ASN A 35 3.56 13.55 -4.58
C ASN A 35 3.01 12.73 -3.40
N GLU A 36 1.70 12.81 -3.14
CA GLU A 36 1.04 12.02 -2.08
C GLU A 36 1.10 10.50 -2.36
N LEU A 37 1.03 10.10 -3.64
CA LEU A 37 1.16 8.69 -4.06
C LEU A 37 2.60 8.21 -3.84
N TRP A 38 3.57 9.06 -4.20
CA TRP A 38 4.98 8.76 -3.99
C TRP A 38 5.34 8.64 -2.51
N GLU A 39 4.84 9.55 -1.68
CA GLU A 39 5.04 9.51 -0.23
C GLU A 39 4.47 8.23 0.37
N LEU A 40 3.28 7.79 -0.07
CA LEU A 40 2.66 6.55 0.39
C LEU A 40 3.46 5.31 -0.03
N TRP A 41 3.93 5.26 -1.27
CA TRP A 41 4.78 4.16 -1.77
C TRP A 41 6.12 4.12 -1.05
N LEU A 42 6.73 5.28 -0.83
CA LEU A 42 7.99 5.40 -0.09
C LEU A 42 7.79 4.94 1.36
N ALA A 43 6.72 5.37 2.02
CA ALA A 43 6.38 4.91 3.37
C ALA A 43 6.20 3.40 3.40
N ALA A 44 5.41 2.82 2.49
CA ALA A 44 5.23 1.37 2.41
C ALA A 44 6.57 0.62 2.21
N SER A 45 7.47 1.14 1.36
CA SER A 45 8.77 0.51 1.08
C SER A 45 9.72 0.48 2.28
N LYS A 46 9.54 1.36 3.28
CA LYS A 46 10.42 1.46 4.45
C LYS A 46 10.19 0.36 5.49
N THR A 47 9.17 -0.48 5.34
CA THR A 47 8.82 -1.50 6.34
C THR A 47 10.01 -2.40 6.70
N SER A 48 10.75 -2.92 5.72
CA SER A 48 11.93 -3.76 5.99
C SER A 48 13.02 -3.00 6.75
N TYR A 49 13.31 -1.77 6.35
CA TYR A 49 14.27 -0.91 7.03
C TYR A 49 13.88 -0.66 8.50
N ILE A 50 12.60 -0.40 8.77
CA ILE A 50 12.10 -0.21 10.15
C ILE A 50 12.22 -1.50 10.96
N VAL A 51 11.97 -2.67 10.36
CA VAL A 51 12.19 -3.96 11.02
C VAL A 51 13.67 -4.13 11.41
N ASP A 52 14.59 -3.84 10.49
CA ASP A 52 16.03 -3.88 10.78
C ASP A 52 16.40 -2.91 11.91
N GLN A 53 15.81 -1.71 11.93
CA GLN A 53 15.99 -0.77 13.03
C GLN A 53 15.47 -1.33 14.36
N CYS A 54 14.26 -1.90 14.39
CA CYS A 54 13.70 -2.53 15.59
C CYS A 54 14.61 -3.63 16.14
N ILE A 55 15.21 -4.44 15.27
CA ILE A 55 16.16 -5.49 15.65
C ILE A 55 17.42 -4.87 16.25
N ALA A 56 18.02 -3.89 15.56
CA ALA A 56 19.26 -3.25 15.99
C ALA A 56 19.12 -2.50 17.33
N THR A 57 17.98 -1.86 17.57
CA THR A 57 17.75 -1.05 18.78
C THR A 57 17.00 -1.81 19.87
N THR A 58 16.49 -3.01 19.60
CA THR A 58 15.58 -3.77 20.49
C THR A 58 14.29 -3.03 20.84
N GLU A 59 13.78 -2.19 19.94
CA GLU A 59 12.61 -1.32 20.18
C GLU A 59 11.48 -1.61 19.17
N PRO A 60 10.55 -2.54 19.47
CA PRO A 60 9.44 -2.89 18.56
C PRO A 60 8.42 -1.77 18.38
N ALA A 61 8.41 -0.76 19.26
CA ALA A 61 7.51 0.38 19.17
C ALA A 61 7.67 1.18 17.87
N TYR A 62 8.85 1.15 17.24
CA TYR A 62 9.06 1.80 15.94
C TYR A 62 8.22 1.18 14.83
N LEU A 63 8.08 -0.15 14.82
CA LEU A 63 7.24 -0.83 13.82
C LEU A 63 5.75 -0.53 14.04
N ALA A 64 5.30 -0.48 15.29
CA ALA A 64 3.93 -0.09 15.61
C ALA A 64 3.62 1.34 15.16
N LYS A 65 4.54 2.29 15.42
CA LYS A 65 4.44 3.68 14.96
C LYS A 65 4.39 3.76 13.43
N HIS A 66 5.27 3.01 12.76
CA HIS A 66 5.30 2.93 11.30
C HIS A 66 3.98 2.43 10.72
N ALA A 67 3.45 1.32 11.24
CA ALA A 67 2.18 0.76 10.79
C ALA A 67 1.02 1.75 10.99
N PHE A 68 0.97 2.45 12.13
CA PHE A 68 -0.02 3.49 12.40
C PHE A 68 0.06 4.64 11.40
N GLN A 69 1.26 5.16 11.15
CA GLN A 69 1.47 6.27 10.19
C GLN A 69 1.12 5.87 8.76
N LEU A 70 1.51 4.65 8.34
CA LEU A 70 1.16 4.12 7.03
C LEU A 70 -0.37 3.97 6.86
N ALA A 71 -1.06 3.51 7.91
CA ALA A 71 -2.52 3.42 7.91
C ALA A 71 -3.20 4.80 7.82
N GLN A 72 -2.66 5.82 8.50
CA GLN A 72 -3.16 7.19 8.41
C GLN A 72 -3.00 7.78 7.01
N GLN A 73 -1.80 7.63 6.41
CA GLN A 73 -1.55 8.09 5.04
C GLN A 73 -2.46 7.37 4.03
N PHE A 74 -2.68 6.07 4.21
CA PHE A 74 -3.62 5.30 3.41
C PHE A 74 -5.05 5.80 3.54
N ASN A 75 -5.50 6.09 4.76
CA ASN A 75 -6.85 6.61 4.99
C ASN A 75 -7.05 7.95 4.25
N TYR A 76 -6.07 8.85 4.34
CA TYR A 76 -6.09 10.13 3.61
C TYR A 76 -6.17 9.91 2.09
N PHE A 77 -5.33 9.03 1.55
CA PHE A 77 -5.36 8.62 0.15
C PHE A 77 -6.72 8.08 -0.27
N TYR A 78 -7.29 7.16 0.52
CA TYR A 78 -8.56 6.49 0.20
C TYR A 78 -9.75 7.46 0.12
N HIS A 79 -9.75 8.52 0.93
CA HIS A 79 -10.81 9.53 0.89
C HIS A 79 -10.67 10.53 -0.26
N ARG A 80 -9.46 10.76 -0.77
CA ARG A 80 -9.19 11.71 -1.85
C ARG A 80 -9.32 11.10 -3.25
N HIS A 81 -9.07 9.81 -3.37
CA HIS A 81 -9.11 9.10 -4.65
C HIS A 81 -10.33 8.18 -4.70
N PRO A 82 -11.38 8.53 -5.46
CA PRO A 82 -12.55 7.67 -5.62
C PRO A 82 -12.26 6.52 -6.60
N ILE A 83 -11.53 5.51 -6.12
CA ILE A 83 -10.94 4.42 -6.92
C ILE A 83 -11.97 3.65 -7.77
N LEU A 84 -13.14 3.31 -7.20
CA LEU A 84 -14.12 2.47 -7.91
C LEU A 84 -14.89 3.20 -9.02
N THR A 85 -14.96 4.52 -8.93
CA THR A 85 -15.68 5.37 -9.90
C THR A 85 -14.73 6.11 -10.85
N GLU A 86 -13.43 5.79 -10.78
CA GLU A 86 -12.43 6.33 -11.70
C GLU A 86 -12.74 5.87 -13.14
N ALA A 87 -12.79 6.83 -14.06
CA ALA A 87 -13.21 6.59 -15.45
C ALA A 87 -12.05 6.06 -16.31
N ASP A 88 -10.82 6.48 -15.99
CA ASP A 88 -9.61 5.99 -16.62
C ASP A 88 -9.23 4.63 -16.01
N GLU A 89 -9.35 3.56 -16.80
CA GLU A 89 -9.02 2.20 -16.38
C GLU A 89 -7.53 2.02 -16.04
N GLY A 90 -6.62 2.77 -16.67
CA GLY A 90 -5.19 2.78 -16.34
C GLY A 90 -4.93 3.39 -14.96
N ARG A 91 -5.53 4.55 -14.71
CA ARG A 91 -5.46 5.23 -13.39
C ARG A 91 -6.12 4.39 -12.30
N LYS A 92 -7.27 3.80 -12.57
CA LYS A 92 -7.98 2.90 -11.65
C LYS A 92 -7.13 1.69 -11.29
N LYS A 93 -6.51 1.04 -12.28
CA LYS A 93 -5.56 -0.06 -12.08
C LYS A 93 -4.40 0.40 -11.20
N PHE A 94 -3.77 1.54 -11.50
CA PHE A 94 -2.68 2.10 -10.71
C PHE A 94 -3.07 2.38 -9.24
N LEU A 95 -4.24 2.98 -9.00
CA LEU A 95 -4.76 3.21 -7.65
C LEU A 95 -4.99 1.89 -6.90
N LEU A 96 -5.53 0.86 -7.56
CA LEU A 96 -5.69 -0.47 -6.97
C LEU A 96 -4.33 -1.12 -6.63
N TYR A 97 -3.31 -0.95 -7.48
CA TYR A 97 -1.95 -1.40 -7.15
C TYR A 97 -1.39 -0.68 -5.93
N THR A 98 -1.64 0.62 -5.81
CA THR A 98 -1.25 1.40 -4.62
C THR A 98 -1.92 0.84 -3.36
N VAL A 99 -3.22 0.53 -3.40
CA VAL A 99 -3.92 -0.15 -2.29
C VAL A 99 -3.27 -1.51 -1.98
N ALA A 100 -2.90 -2.28 -3.00
CA ALA A 100 -2.34 -3.62 -2.82
C ALA A 100 -0.98 -3.60 -2.14
N VAL A 101 -0.11 -2.65 -2.53
CA VAL A 101 1.20 -2.43 -1.90
C VAL A 101 1.02 -2.09 -0.44
N VAL A 102 0.17 -1.12 -0.11
CA VAL A 102 -0.05 -0.70 1.27
C VAL A 102 -0.66 -1.81 2.12
N ARG A 103 -1.67 -2.53 1.59
CA ARG A 103 -2.27 -3.69 2.26
C ARG A 103 -1.19 -4.73 2.59
N ARG A 104 -0.33 -5.06 1.64
CA ARG A 104 0.75 -6.04 1.83
C ARG A 104 1.67 -5.64 2.98
N GLU A 105 2.10 -4.38 3.02
CA GLU A 105 3.04 -3.90 4.03
C GLU A 105 2.40 -3.77 5.42
N LEU A 106 1.14 -3.35 5.51
CA LEU A 106 0.40 -3.34 6.78
C LEU A 106 0.21 -4.76 7.34
N ILE A 107 -0.13 -5.73 6.51
CA ILE A 107 -0.25 -7.14 6.92
C ILE A 107 1.11 -7.63 7.44
N ARG A 108 2.19 -7.39 6.70
CA ARG A 108 3.54 -7.80 7.12
C ARG A 108 3.96 -7.16 8.45
N ALA A 109 3.71 -5.87 8.63
CA ALA A 109 4.03 -5.19 9.88
C ALA A 109 3.28 -5.80 11.06
N LEU A 110 1.99 -6.13 10.89
CA LEU A 110 1.18 -6.79 11.92
C LEU A 110 1.65 -8.23 12.19
N GLU A 111 1.98 -9.00 11.14
CA GLU A 111 2.52 -10.35 11.26
C GLU A 111 3.83 -10.39 12.06
N VAL A 112 4.76 -9.46 11.79
CA VAL A 112 6.02 -9.33 12.54
C VAL A 112 5.75 -9.00 14.02
N MET A 113 4.69 -8.26 14.33
CA MET A 113 4.26 -7.98 15.71
C MET A 113 3.42 -9.11 16.34
N GLY A 114 3.17 -10.21 15.63
CA GLY A 114 2.35 -11.32 16.10
C GLY A 114 0.85 -11.03 16.14
N ILE A 115 0.38 -10.03 15.38
CA ILE A 115 -1.03 -9.61 15.33
C ILE A 115 -1.68 -10.20 14.08
N THR A 116 -2.77 -10.94 14.26
CA THR A 116 -3.55 -11.48 13.16
C THR A 116 -4.40 -10.39 12.49
N THR A 117 -4.45 -10.42 11.16
CA THR A 117 -5.29 -9.48 10.39
C THR A 117 -6.68 -10.06 10.15
N PRO A 118 -7.75 -9.27 10.36
CA PRO A 118 -9.11 -9.75 10.11
C PRO A 118 -9.33 -10.01 8.61
N PRO A 119 -10.07 -11.08 8.25
CA PRO A 119 -10.29 -11.50 6.86
C PRO A 119 -11.18 -10.52 6.06
N VAL A 120 -11.87 -9.62 6.76
CA VAL A 120 -12.73 -8.60 6.17
C VAL A 120 -12.41 -7.26 6.83
N MET A 121 -11.83 -6.35 6.03
CA MET A 121 -11.78 -4.91 6.25
C MET A 121 -12.49 -4.22 5.09
#